data_AF-A0A090BQF0-F1
#
_entry.id   AF-A0A090BQF0-F1
#
_cell.length_a   1.000
_cell.length_b   1.000
_cell.length_c   1.000
_cell.angle_alpha   90.00
_cell.angle_beta   90.00
_cell.angle_gamma   90.00
#
_symmetry.space_group_name_H-M   'P 1'
#
loop_
_entity.id
_entity.type
_entity.pdbx_description
1 polymer ?
#
loop_
_entity_poly.entity_id
_entity_poly.type
_entity_poly.pdbx_seq_one_letter_code
_entity_poly.pdbx_strand_id
1 'polypeptide(L)'
;MSLHSLTAALLFCWLMTAVRCSSEYAALWTDDDGDTGPLSAACMRCICETTTGVSVPAGGALFNISYTYWAYAFGISGSEQRDEYNACVSSPWCAARTVQHNMRLFLPECVRRSPQRAPCETALALHTFGAQAACLRELDVGVRTRLRTCLDRQVQQWLTTNVN
;
A
#
# COMPACT_ATOMS: atom_id res chain seq x y z
N MET A 1 36.30 -12.85 -19.28
CA MET A 1 35.18 -12.07 -18.72
C MET A 1 35.66 -10.64 -18.52
N SER A 2 35.07 -9.64 -19.20
CA SER A 2 35.58 -8.27 -19.15
C SER A 2 35.14 -7.57 -17.86
N LEU A 3 35.97 -6.66 -17.35
CA LEU A 3 35.70 -5.86 -16.14
C LEU A 3 34.38 -5.07 -16.26
N HIS A 4 33.99 -4.70 -17.49
CA HIS A 4 32.73 -4.01 -17.81
C HIS A 4 31.48 -4.89 -17.60
N SER A 5 31.57 -6.20 -17.80
CA SER A 5 30.46 -7.13 -17.54
C SER A 5 30.23 -7.35 -16.05
N LEU A 6 31.28 -7.26 -15.21
CA LEU A 6 31.19 -7.40 -13.76
C LEU A 6 30.57 -6.15 -13.10
N THR A 7 30.94 -4.95 -13.55
CA THR A 7 30.33 -3.70 -13.06
C THR A 7 28.85 -3.59 -13.46
N ALA A 8 28.49 -4.01 -14.68
CA ALA A 8 27.10 -4.03 -15.12
C ALA A 8 26.25 -5.03 -14.33
N ALA A 9 26.78 -6.22 -14.03
CA ALA A 9 26.10 -7.24 -13.22
C ALA A 9 25.90 -6.81 -11.76
N LEU A 10 26.90 -6.14 -11.16
CA LEU A 10 26.81 -5.62 -9.78
C LEU A 10 25.83 -4.44 -9.68
N LEU A 11 25.77 -3.57 -10.68
CA LEU A 11 24.76 -2.50 -10.78
C LEU A 11 23.34 -3.05 -11.02
N PHE A 12 23.20 -4.11 -11.80
CA PHE A 12 21.93 -4.81 -11.99
C PHE A 12 21.44 -5.52 -10.72
N CYS A 13 22.36 -6.09 -9.94
CA CYS A 13 22.05 -6.73 -8.66
C CYS A 13 21.60 -5.71 -7.61
N TRP A 14 22.15 -4.49 -7.62
CA TRP A 14 21.73 -3.37 -6.77
C TRP A 14 20.37 -2.76 -7.12
N LEU A 15 19.94 -2.86 -8.39
CA LEU A 15 18.62 -2.39 -8.81
C LEU A 15 17.48 -3.35 -8.38
N MET A 16 17.81 -4.60 -8.04
CA MET A 16 16.87 -5.65 -7.65
C MET A 16 16.69 -5.80 -6.13
N THR A 17 17.39 -5.01 -5.30
CA THR A 17 17.38 -5.16 -3.83
C THR A 17 16.33 -4.29 -3.13
N ALA A 18 15.47 -3.57 -3.86
CA ALA A 18 14.45 -2.71 -3.29
C ALA A 18 13.07 -3.06 -3.86
N VAL A 19 12.14 -3.44 -2.98
CA VAL A 19 10.73 -3.56 -3.34
C VAL A 19 10.18 -2.16 -3.38
N ARG A 20 9.80 -1.70 -4.57
CA ARG A 20 9.20 -0.38 -4.75
C ARG A 20 7.70 -0.48 -4.51
N CYS A 21 7.08 0.64 -4.15
CA CYS A 21 5.66 0.83 -4.40
C CYS A 21 5.47 1.01 -5.92
N SER A 22 5.85 0.02 -6.71
CA SER A 22 5.91 0.04 -8.17
C SER A 22 4.64 -0.49 -8.80
N SER A 23 4.39 -0.01 -10.02
CA SER A 23 3.24 -0.41 -10.86
C SER A 23 3.29 -1.86 -11.32
N GLU A 24 4.44 -2.53 -11.21
CA GLU A 24 4.58 -3.96 -11.59
C GLU A 24 3.75 -4.89 -10.70
N TYR A 25 3.37 -4.43 -9.51
CA TYR A 25 2.48 -5.15 -8.60
C TYR A 25 1.04 -4.66 -8.64
N ALA A 26 0.68 -3.75 -9.56
CA ALA A 26 -0.66 -3.15 -9.62
C ALA A 26 -1.78 -4.20 -9.69
N ALA A 27 -1.59 -5.25 -10.48
CA ALA A 27 -2.56 -6.35 -10.59
C ALA A 27 -2.67 -7.17 -9.29
N LEU A 28 -1.56 -7.33 -8.56
CA LEU A 28 -1.54 -8.01 -7.26
C LEU A 28 -2.21 -7.19 -6.16
N TRP A 29 -2.21 -5.86 -6.28
CA TRP A 29 -2.76 -4.99 -5.24
C TRP A 29 -4.27 -4.82 -5.34
N THR A 30 -4.83 -5.02 -6.53
CA THR A 30 -6.26 -4.88 -6.76
C THR A 30 -7.03 -6.19 -6.57
N ASP A 31 -6.34 -7.32 -6.48
CA ASP A 31 -6.96 -8.61 -6.22
C ASP A 31 -7.14 -8.84 -4.71
N ASP A 32 -8.33 -9.25 -4.31
CA ASP A 32 -8.59 -9.73 -2.97
C ASP A 32 -9.60 -10.90 -2.97
N ASP A 33 -9.05 -12.10 -2.76
CA ASP A 33 -9.72 -13.41 -2.77
C ASP A 33 -10.64 -13.66 -3.97
N GLY A 34 -10.19 -13.26 -5.17
CA GLY A 34 -10.92 -13.50 -6.43
C GLY A 34 -11.89 -12.39 -6.84
N ASP A 35 -11.99 -11.32 -6.05
CA ASP A 35 -12.74 -10.10 -6.37
C ASP A 35 -11.82 -8.88 -6.43
N THR A 36 -12.21 -7.86 -7.21
CA THR A 36 -11.49 -6.58 -7.21
C THR A 36 -11.68 -5.87 -5.87
N GLY A 37 -10.58 -5.59 -5.17
CA GLY A 37 -10.57 -4.85 -3.91
C GLY A 37 -11.15 -3.43 -4.04
N PRO A 38 -11.66 -2.84 -2.94
CA PRO A 38 -12.32 -1.53 -2.96
C PRO A 38 -11.38 -0.37 -3.32
N LEU A 39 -10.06 -0.56 -3.22
CA LEU A 39 -9.08 0.44 -3.64
C LEU A 39 -8.53 0.15 -5.04
N SER A 40 -8.45 1.20 -5.85
CA SER A 40 -7.74 1.15 -7.13
C SER A 40 -6.23 0.96 -6.95
N ALA A 41 -5.56 0.45 -7.99
CA ALA A 41 -4.10 0.30 -8.00
C ALA A 41 -3.38 1.63 -7.71
N ALA A 42 -3.89 2.75 -8.24
CA ALA A 42 -3.33 4.07 -7.99
C ALA A 42 -3.43 4.47 -6.50
N CYS A 43 -4.58 4.20 -5.86
CA CYS A 43 -4.74 4.48 -4.44
C CYS A 43 -3.81 3.61 -3.58
N MET A 44 -3.76 2.30 -3.86
CA MET A 44 -2.86 1.36 -3.18
C MET A 44 -1.40 1.80 -3.28
N ARG A 45 -0.96 2.19 -4.49
CA ARG A 45 0.38 2.74 -4.70
C ARG A 45 0.68 3.92 -3.79
N CYS A 46 -0.23 4.89 -3.76
CA CYS A 46 0.00 6.11 -3.04
C CYS A 46 -0.10 5.94 -1.52
N ILE A 47 -0.89 4.99 -1.02
CA ILE A 47 -0.87 4.60 0.39
C ILE A 47 0.48 3.96 0.74
N CYS A 48 0.97 3.02 -0.09
CA CYS A 48 2.30 2.41 0.09
C CYS A 48 3.40 3.47 0.15
N GLU A 49 3.44 4.38 -0.84
CA GLU A 49 4.46 5.43 -0.90
C GLU A 49 4.39 6.38 0.28
N THR A 50 3.18 6.73 0.73
CA THR A 50 2.99 7.67 1.84
C THR A 50 3.41 7.07 3.18
N THR A 51 3.23 5.76 3.36
CA THR A 51 3.47 5.05 4.63
C THR A 51 4.89 4.52 4.76
N THR A 52 5.51 4.12 3.65
CA THR A 52 6.84 3.46 3.65
C THR A 52 7.91 4.20 2.85
N GLY A 53 7.55 5.28 2.14
CA GLY A 53 8.40 5.88 1.14
C GLY A 53 8.30 5.15 -0.21
N VAL A 54 9.05 5.62 -1.21
CA VAL A 54 8.96 5.10 -2.60
C VAL A 54 9.46 3.65 -2.71
N SER A 55 10.34 3.22 -1.80
CA SER A 55 10.93 1.90 -1.80
C SER A 55 11.29 1.43 -0.40
N VAL A 56 11.14 0.13 -0.15
CA VAL A 56 11.67 -0.57 1.02
C VAL A 56 12.80 -1.53 0.60
N PRO A 57 13.76 -1.86 1.48
CA PRO A 57 14.72 -2.94 1.21
C PRO A 57 14.00 -4.25 0.87
N ALA A 58 14.65 -5.16 0.15
CA ALA A 58 14.12 -6.50 -0.11
C ALA A 58 13.77 -7.21 1.21
N GLY A 59 12.54 -7.70 1.33
CA GLY A 59 12.00 -8.25 2.59
C GLY A 59 11.55 -7.19 3.61
N GLY A 60 11.55 -5.90 3.23
CA GLY A 60 10.99 -4.82 4.04
C GLY A 60 9.47 -4.84 4.07
N ALA A 61 8.88 -4.29 5.13
CA ALA A 61 7.45 -4.27 5.34
C ALA A 61 6.77 -3.18 4.48
N LEU A 62 6.03 -3.59 3.45
CA LEU A 62 5.21 -2.68 2.68
C LEU A 62 4.01 -2.18 3.51
N PHE A 63 3.54 -0.98 3.19
CA PHE A 63 2.42 -0.31 3.86
C PHE A 63 2.60 -0.03 5.37
N ASN A 64 3.72 -0.42 6.01
CA ASN A 64 3.94 -0.27 7.45
C ASN A 64 2.79 -0.89 8.30
N ILE A 65 2.37 -2.10 7.96
CA ILE A 65 1.26 -2.82 8.61
C ILE A 65 1.68 -3.30 10.00
N SER A 66 0.88 -2.99 11.03
CA SER A 66 1.06 -3.53 12.38
C SER A 66 0.46 -4.93 12.52
N TYR A 67 0.90 -5.70 13.53
CA TYR A 67 0.32 -7.01 13.85
C TYR A 67 -1.20 -6.94 14.08
N THR A 68 -1.66 -5.94 14.83
CA THR A 68 -3.10 -5.80 15.14
C THR A 68 -3.92 -5.47 13.91
N TYR A 69 -3.40 -4.63 13.01
CA TYR A 69 -4.04 -4.30 11.74
C TYR A 69 -4.17 -5.54 10.84
N TRP A 70 -3.11 -6.35 10.78
CA TRP A 70 -3.09 -7.62 10.05
C TRP A 70 -4.05 -8.64 10.65
N ALA A 71 -3.95 -8.90 11.96
CA ALA A 71 -4.77 -9.90 12.64
C ALA A 71 -6.27 -9.57 12.50
N TYR A 72 -6.64 -8.30 12.61
CA TYR A 72 -8.01 -7.85 12.43
C TYR A 72 -8.53 -8.11 11.01
N ALA A 73 -7.68 -7.91 9.98
CA ALA A 73 -8.03 -8.14 8.58
C ALA A 73 -8.51 -9.57 8.31
N PHE A 74 -7.93 -10.54 9.01
CA PHE A 74 -8.14 -11.97 8.80
C PHE A 74 -8.91 -12.65 9.95
N GLY A 75 -9.45 -11.88 10.90
CA GLY A 75 -10.20 -12.43 12.04
C GLY A 75 -9.35 -13.32 12.96
N ILE A 76 -8.05 -13.08 13.02
CA ILE A 76 -7.09 -13.84 13.82
C ILE A 76 -7.19 -13.40 15.29
N SER A 77 -7.28 -14.38 16.20
CA SER A 77 -7.26 -14.15 17.65
C SER A 77 -6.04 -14.85 18.28
N GLY A 78 -5.42 -14.21 19.26
CA GLY A 78 -4.21 -14.70 19.93
C GLY A 78 -2.90 -14.14 19.37
N SER A 79 -1.80 -14.35 20.10
CA SER A 79 -0.46 -13.82 19.78
C SER A 79 0.48 -14.83 19.12
N GLU A 80 0.01 -16.03 18.82
CA GLU A 80 0.85 -17.17 18.39
C GLU A 80 1.25 -17.11 16.91
N GLN A 81 0.61 -16.26 16.10
CA GLN A 81 0.80 -16.21 14.64
C GLN A 81 1.83 -15.15 14.20
N ARG A 82 2.87 -14.93 15.01
CA ARG A 82 3.88 -13.89 14.73
C ARG A 82 4.70 -14.19 13.48
N ASP A 83 5.01 -15.45 13.22
CA ASP A 83 5.78 -15.85 12.04
C ASP A 83 4.98 -15.67 10.75
N GLU A 84 3.68 -15.98 10.79
CA GLU A 84 2.73 -15.75 9.69
C GLU A 84 2.57 -14.25 9.39
N TYR A 85 2.47 -13.42 10.42
CA TYR A 85 2.48 -11.97 10.29
C TYR A 85 3.77 -11.49 9.61
N ASN A 86 4.95 -11.91 10.10
CA ASN A 86 6.25 -11.48 9.56
C ASN A 86 6.41 -11.89 8.10
N ALA A 87 5.99 -13.11 7.75
CA ALA A 87 5.96 -13.60 6.37
C ALA A 87 5.01 -12.77 5.50
N CYS A 88 3.83 -12.43 6.01
CA CYS A 88 2.82 -11.65 5.29
C CYS A 88 3.28 -10.23 4.97
N VAL A 89 3.77 -9.47 5.95
CA VAL A 89 4.15 -8.06 5.75
C VAL A 89 5.35 -7.89 4.82
N SER A 90 6.18 -8.92 4.69
CA SER A 90 7.32 -8.97 3.78
C SER A 90 6.92 -9.37 2.35
N SER A 91 5.70 -9.88 2.15
CA SER A 91 5.15 -10.27 0.85
C SER A 91 4.28 -9.15 0.28
N PRO A 92 4.57 -8.60 -0.92
CA PRO A 92 3.73 -7.57 -1.55
C PRO A 92 2.27 -7.95 -1.73
N TRP A 93 1.99 -9.22 -2.04
CA TRP A 93 0.63 -9.72 -2.21
C TRP A 93 -0.13 -9.75 -0.89
N CYS A 94 0.40 -10.44 0.12
CA CYS A 94 -0.24 -10.52 1.44
C CYS A 94 -0.38 -9.15 2.13
N ALA A 95 0.63 -8.28 2.04
CA ALA A 95 0.56 -6.92 2.56
C ALA A 95 -0.57 -6.11 1.89
N ALA A 96 -0.66 -6.15 0.55
CA ALA A 96 -1.73 -5.46 -0.17
C ALA A 96 -3.12 -6.01 0.16
N ARG A 97 -3.27 -7.33 0.23
CA ARG A 97 -4.52 -7.99 0.65
C ARG A 97 -4.95 -7.59 2.05
N THR A 98 -4.01 -7.47 2.98
CA THR A 98 -4.30 -7.01 4.35
C THR A 98 -4.95 -5.62 4.36
N VAL A 99 -4.44 -4.70 3.52
CA VAL A 99 -5.04 -3.36 3.37
C VAL A 99 -6.41 -3.46 2.71
N GLN A 100 -6.55 -4.20 1.61
CA GLN A 100 -7.83 -4.35 0.90
C GLN A 100 -8.93 -4.94 1.80
N HIS A 101 -8.63 -5.98 2.58
CA HIS A 101 -9.57 -6.55 3.56
C HIS A 101 -10.03 -5.52 4.60
N ASN A 102 -9.10 -4.78 5.21
CA ASN A 102 -9.47 -3.72 6.14
C ASN A 102 -10.37 -2.66 5.47
N MET A 103 -10.08 -2.29 4.22
CA MET A 103 -10.92 -1.34 3.49
C MET A 103 -12.30 -1.91 3.16
N ARG A 104 -12.42 -3.20 2.83
CA ARG A 104 -13.74 -3.84 2.63
C ARG A 104 -14.61 -3.73 3.88
N LEU A 105 -14.01 -3.92 5.05
CA LEU A 105 -14.72 -3.89 6.33
C LEU A 105 -15.18 -2.48 6.74
N PHE A 106 -14.33 -1.46 6.51
CA PHE A 106 -14.52 -0.15 7.16
C PHE A 106 -14.72 1.03 6.22
N LEU A 107 -14.22 0.96 4.98
CA LEU A 107 -14.22 2.10 4.07
C LEU A 107 -15.63 2.60 3.71
N PRO A 108 -16.64 1.74 3.42
CA PRO A 108 -17.97 2.21 3.03
C PRO A 108 -18.63 3.09 4.09
N GLU A 109 -18.55 2.68 5.36
CA GLU A 109 -19.09 3.47 6.47
C GLU A 109 -18.26 4.74 6.71
N CYS A 110 -16.93 4.65 6.68
CA CYS A 110 -16.11 5.84 6.89
C CYS A 110 -16.32 6.90 5.79
N VAL A 111 -16.45 6.50 4.53
CA VAL A 111 -16.77 7.43 3.43
C VAL A 111 -18.11 8.10 3.67
N ARG A 112 -19.15 7.35 4.08
CA ARG A 112 -20.46 7.91 4.42
C ARG A 112 -20.38 8.95 5.55
N ARG A 113 -19.49 8.74 6.53
CA ARG A 113 -19.29 9.64 7.67
C ARG A 113 -18.34 10.81 7.40
N SER A 114 -17.64 10.82 6.27
CA SER A 114 -16.67 11.86 5.89
C SER A 114 -16.88 12.32 4.43
N PRO A 115 -18.08 12.77 4.04
CA PRO A 115 -18.43 13.05 2.65
C PRO A 115 -17.54 14.11 1.96
N GLN A 116 -16.91 14.98 2.74
CA GLN A 116 -15.97 16.00 2.28
C GLN A 116 -14.55 15.48 2.00
N ARG A 117 -14.24 14.24 2.43
CA ARG A 117 -12.93 13.61 2.26
C ARG A 117 -13.00 12.63 1.09
N ALA A 118 -12.03 12.71 0.18
CA ALA A 118 -11.96 11.79 -0.96
C ALA A 118 -11.80 10.34 -0.48
N PRO A 119 -12.40 9.33 -1.15
CA PRO A 119 -12.35 7.94 -0.69
C PRO A 119 -10.94 7.38 -0.43
N CYS A 120 -9.96 7.71 -1.28
CA CYS A 120 -8.57 7.27 -1.08
C CYS A 120 -7.91 7.94 0.14
N GLU A 121 -8.27 9.20 0.43
CA GLU A 121 -7.80 9.89 1.64
C GLU A 121 -8.46 9.30 2.89
N THR A 122 -9.74 8.92 2.82
CA THR A 122 -10.43 8.17 3.87
C THR A 122 -9.78 6.81 4.11
N ALA A 123 -9.38 6.11 3.05
CA ALA A 123 -8.64 4.86 3.15
C ALA A 123 -7.27 5.03 3.83
N LEU A 124 -6.51 6.07 3.49
CA LEU A 124 -5.25 6.36 4.19
C LEU A 124 -5.47 6.69 5.67
N ALA A 125 -6.54 7.39 6.03
CA ALA A 125 -6.87 7.67 7.43
C ALA A 125 -7.20 6.39 8.20
N LEU A 126 -7.99 5.49 7.61
CA LEU A 126 -8.26 4.15 8.16
C LEU A 126 -6.98 3.34 8.34
N HIS A 127 -6.10 3.36 7.33
CA HIS A 127 -4.80 2.69 7.40
C HIS A 127 -3.92 3.23 8.53
N THR A 128 -3.88 4.55 8.69
CA THR A 128 -3.02 5.23 9.67
C THR A 128 -3.51 5.06 11.11
N PHE A 129 -4.81 5.06 11.32
CA PHE A 129 -5.41 5.15 12.66
C PHE A 129 -6.18 3.89 13.10
N GLY A 130 -6.32 2.90 12.23
CA GLY A 130 -7.09 1.69 12.48
C GLY A 130 -8.59 1.86 12.23
N ALA A 131 -9.40 0.96 12.80
CA ALA A 131 -10.85 0.86 12.61
C ALA A 131 -11.66 2.10 13.09
N GLN A 132 -12.99 1.96 13.17
CA GLN A 132 -14.04 3.00 13.33
C GLN A 132 -13.71 4.34 14.02
N ALA A 133 -12.86 4.40 15.04
CA ALA A 133 -12.43 5.65 15.66
C ALA A 133 -11.70 6.60 14.68
N ALA A 134 -11.21 6.08 13.55
CA ALA A 134 -10.44 6.81 12.54
C ALA A 134 -11.26 7.60 11.52
N CYS A 135 -12.55 7.27 11.28
CA CYS A 135 -13.29 7.83 10.15
C CYS A 135 -13.34 9.37 10.17
N LEU A 136 -13.40 9.95 11.37
CA LEU A 136 -13.51 11.40 11.59
C LEU A 136 -12.17 12.04 11.94
N ARG A 137 -11.10 11.25 12.11
CA ARG A 137 -9.78 11.79 12.42
C ARG A 137 -9.16 12.37 11.17
N GLU A 138 -8.67 13.59 11.26
CA GLU A 138 -7.94 14.23 10.18
C GLU A 138 -6.52 13.67 10.07
N LEU A 139 -6.07 13.48 8.82
CA LEU A 139 -4.67 13.24 8.54
C LEU A 139 -3.86 14.51 8.82
N ASP A 140 -2.62 14.33 9.25
CA ASP A 140 -1.64 15.41 9.24
C ASP A 140 -1.55 16.03 7.83
N VAL A 141 -1.35 17.35 7.78
CA VAL A 141 -1.31 18.08 6.50
C VAL A 141 -0.19 17.56 5.61
N GLY A 142 0.98 17.25 6.17
CA GLY A 142 2.10 16.69 5.43
C GLY A 142 1.79 15.30 4.86
N VAL A 143 1.15 14.43 5.66
CA VAL A 143 0.72 13.10 5.21
C VAL A 143 -0.32 13.20 4.09
N ARG A 144 -1.32 14.08 4.23
CA ARG A 144 -2.34 14.33 3.22
C ARG A 144 -1.72 14.85 1.91
N THR A 145 -0.80 15.79 2.01
CA THR A 145 -0.10 16.36 0.85
C THR A 145 0.69 15.28 0.10
N ARG A 146 1.43 14.41 0.80
CA ARG A 146 2.18 13.31 0.16
C ARG A 146 1.27 12.38 -0.63
N LEU A 147 0.11 12.00 -0.08
CA LEU A 147 -0.87 11.18 -0.78
C LEU A 147 -1.35 11.87 -2.06
N ARG A 148 -1.77 13.13 -1.95
CA ARG A 148 -2.31 13.91 -3.09
C ARG A 148 -1.26 14.09 -4.18
N THR A 149 -0.03 14.45 -3.83
CA THR A 149 1.07 14.56 -4.79
C THR A 149 1.34 13.25 -5.52
N CYS A 150 1.26 12.10 -4.84
CA CYS A 150 1.38 10.81 -5.52
C CYS A 150 0.21 10.57 -6.49
N LEU A 151 -1.03 10.83 -6.06
CA LEU A 151 -2.23 10.65 -6.90
C LEU A 151 -2.16 11.52 -8.16
N ASP A 152 -1.78 12.79 -8.02
CA ASP A 152 -1.59 13.70 -9.15
C ASP A 152 -0.56 13.15 -10.14
N ARG A 153 0.56 12.61 -9.64
CA ARG A 153 1.56 11.97 -10.49
C ARG A 153 1.03 10.72 -11.19
N GLN A 154 0.17 9.92 -10.54
CA GLN A 154 -0.48 8.78 -11.20
C GLN A 154 -1.41 9.23 -12.33
N VAL A 155 -2.18 10.30 -12.11
CA VAL A 155 -3.05 10.87 -13.14
C VAL A 155 -2.22 11.37 -14.32
N GLN A 156 -1.15 12.14 -14.09
CA GLN A 156 -0.28 12.63 -15.16
C GLN A 156 0.35 11.49 -15.95
N GLN A 157 0.86 10.46 -15.27
CA GLN A 157 1.43 9.29 -15.92
C GLN A 157 0.38 8.55 -16.79
N TRP A 158 -0.86 8.44 -16.31
CA TRP A 158 -1.93 7.83 -17.08
C TRP A 158 -2.25 8.63 -18.34
N LEU A 159 -2.38 9.95 -18.21
CA LEU A 159 -2.65 10.86 -19.34
C LEU A 159 -1.55 10.75 -20.40
N THR A 160 -0.29 10.79 -20.01
CA THR A 160 0.83 10.71 -20.96
C THR A 160 0.94 9.37 -21.68
N THR A 161 0.38 8.31 -21.12
CA THR A 161 0.49 6.94 -21.65
C THR A 161 -0.72 6.52 -22.49
N ASN A 162 -1.90 7.11 -22.25
CA ASN A 162 -3.17 6.65 -22.83
C ASN A 162 -3.93 7.69 -23.64
N VAL A 163 -3.58 8.97 -23.52
CA VAL A 163 -4.30 10.08 -24.18
C VAL A 163 -3.43 10.76 -25.24
N ASN A 164 -2.10 10.64 -25.14
CA ASN A 164 -1.14 11.05 -26.17
C ASN A 164 -0.83 9.90 -27.12
#